data_AF-A0AAW2U2D4-F1
#
_entry.id   AF-A0AAW2U2D4-F1
#
_cell.length_a   1.000
_cell.length_b   1.000
_cell.length_c   1.000
_cell.angle_alpha   90.00
_cell.angle_beta   90.00
_cell.angle_gamma   90.00
#
_symmetry.space_group_name_H-M   'P 1'
#
loop_
_entity.id
_entity.type
_entity.pdbx_description
1 polymer ?
#
loop_
_entity_poly.entity_id
_entity_poly.type
_entity_poly.pdbx_seq_one_letter_code
_entity_poly.pdbx_strand_id
1 'polypeptide(L)'
;MEDVPLIQFGRAERSGPQTMHNDALVIMAILANYEVGRIFMDSGSSADILFGEAYDQMQLGDVSLEKVNTSLYGFAGEVVHPRGMVSLPLTMGRGLLARPVC
;
A
#
# COMPACT_ATOMS: atom_id res chain seq x y z
N MET A 1 -0.76 -31.92 2.68
CA MET A 1 -0.41 -30.71 3.47
C MET A 1 0.89 -30.22 2.90
N GLU A 2 0.83 -29.28 1.97
CA GLU A 2 2.03 -28.69 1.38
C GLU A 2 2.53 -27.61 2.33
N ASP A 3 3.77 -27.75 2.77
CA ASP A 3 4.47 -26.79 3.61
C ASP A 3 4.71 -25.53 2.78
N VAL A 4 3.89 -24.52 3.02
CA VAL A 4 4.03 -23.20 2.39
C VAL A 4 5.17 -22.47 3.10
N PRO A 5 6.26 -22.12 2.40
CA PRO A 5 7.43 -21.55 3.04
C PRO A 5 7.07 -20.21 3.68
N LEU A 6 7.31 -20.10 4.98
CA LEU A 6 7.16 -18.87 5.74
C LEU A 6 8.26 -17.89 5.32
N ILE A 7 7.90 -16.86 4.55
CA ILE A 7 8.79 -15.75 4.24
C ILE A 7 8.72 -14.77 5.42
N GLN A 8 9.77 -14.75 6.25
CA GLN A 8 9.88 -13.84 7.38
C GLN A 8 11.27 -13.20 7.39
N PHE A 9 11.31 -11.86 7.43
CA PHE A 9 12.56 -11.13 7.56
C PHE A 9 13.04 -11.13 9.02
N GLY A 10 14.24 -11.65 9.23
CA GLY A 10 14.86 -11.74 10.56
C GLY A 10 15.80 -10.57 10.86
N ARG A 11 16.10 -10.35 12.15
CA ARG A 11 17.07 -9.33 12.59
C ARG A 11 18.47 -9.51 11.96
N ALA A 12 18.83 -10.75 11.61
CA ALA A 12 20.10 -11.06 10.96
C ALA A 12 20.21 -10.53 9.52
N GLU A 13 19.10 -10.47 8.78
CA GLU A 13 19.07 -10.01 7.38
C GLU A 13 19.19 -8.49 7.22
N ARG A 14 19.04 -7.72 8.31
CA ARG A 14 19.31 -6.27 8.33
C ARG A 14 20.79 -5.91 8.12
N SER A 15 21.68 -6.88 8.11
CA SER A 15 23.14 -6.68 8.20
C SER A 15 23.86 -6.74 6.85
N GLY A 16 23.13 -6.93 5.75
CA GLY A 16 23.68 -6.89 4.40
C GLY A 16 23.99 -5.45 3.93
N PRO A 17 24.81 -5.26 2.89
CA PRO A 17 24.96 -3.94 2.26
C PRO A 17 23.56 -3.42 1.91
N GLN A 18 23.21 -2.21 2.38
CA GLN A 18 22.03 -1.51 1.86
C GLN A 18 22.35 -1.09 0.42
N THR A 19 22.23 -2.03 -0.51
CA THR A 19 22.05 -1.65 -1.91
C THR A 19 20.77 -0.85 -1.96
N MET A 20 20.86 0.41 -2.39
CA MET A 20 19.70 1.23 -2.71
C MET A 20 18.98 0.56 -3.87
N HIS A 21 18.12 -0.41 -3.56
CA HIS A 21 17.15 -0.92 -4.51
C HIS A 21 16.19 0.23 -4.75
N ASN A 22 16.49 1.04 -5.77
CA ASN A 22 15.61 2.09 -6.25
C ASN A 22 14.51 1.52 -7.16
N ASP A 23 14.47 0.20 -7.28
CA ASP A 23 13.38 -0.54 -7.90
C ASP A 23 12.19 -0.50 -6.93
N ALA A 24 11.10 0.15 -7.35
CA ALA A 24 9.84 0.09 -6.62
C ALA A 24 9.48 -1.38 -6.36
N LEU A 25 9.31 -1.74 -5.09
CA LEU A 25 8.77 -3.05 -4.71
C LEU A 25 7.30 -3.11 -5.13
N VAL A 26 7.07 -3.54 -6.37
CA VAL A 26 5.72 -3.75 -6.91
C VAL A 26 5.13 -4.99 -6.27
N ILE A 27 4.47 -4.81 -5.13
CA ILE A 27 3.64 -5.85 -4.52
C ILE A 27 2.21 -5.72 -5.01
N MET A 28 1.56 -6.86 -5.10
CA MET A 28 0.14 -6.97 -5.42
C MET A 28 -0.61 -7.24 -4.12
N ALA A 29 -1.66 -6.45 -3.88
CA ALA A 29 -2.53 -6.61 -2.73
C ALA A 29 -3.99 -6.44 -3.14
N ILE A 30 -4.87 -6.91 -2.28
CA ILE A 30 -6.31 -6.79 -2.44
C ILE A 30 -6.77 -5.64 -1.54
N LEU A 31 -7.26 -4.57 -2.13
CA LEU A 31 -7.82 -3.41 -1.45
C LEU A 31 -9.33 -3.38 -1.67
N ALA A 32 -10.14 -3.52 -0.63
CA ALA A 32 -11.60 -3.57 -0.74
C ALA A 32 -12.12 -4.55 -1.80
N ASN A 33 -11.52 -5.75 -1.87
CA ASN A 33 -11.79 -6.80 -2.87
C ASN A 33 -11.33 -6.50 -4.31
N TYR A 34 -10.58 -5.42 -4.54
CA TYR A 34 -9.95 -5.11 -5.82
C TYR A 34 -8.46 -5.42 -5.79
N GLU A 35 -7.99 -6.09 -6.84
CA GLU A 35 -6.57 -6.35 -7.00
C GLU A 35 -5.83 -5.09 -7.46
N VAL A 36 -4.92 -4.60 -6.62
CA VAL A 36 -4.05 -3.47 -6.92
C VAL A 36 -2.65 -4.01 -7.16
N GLY A 37 -2.18 -3.88 -8.40
CA GLY A 37 -0.92 -4.49 -8.85
C GLY A 37 0.33 -3.62 -8.71
N ARG A 38 0.20 -2.32 -8.36
CA ARG A 38 1.33 -1.38 -8.24
C ARG A 38 1.26 -0.61 -6.94
N ILE A 39 1.79 -1.19 -5.87
CA ILE A 39 1.91 -0.53 -4.57
C ILE A 39 3.36 -0.11 -4.39
N PHE A 40 3.58 1.16 -4.05
CA PHE A 40 4.89 1.68 -3.70
C PHE A 40 5.04 1.62 -2.18
N MET A 41 6.00 0.84 -1.68
CA MET A 41 6.29 0.73 -0.25
C MET A 41 7.33 1.78 0.14
N ASP A 42 6.88 2.83 0.82
CA ASP A 42 7.74 3.87 1.37
C ASP A 42 7.70 3.85 2.90
N SER A 43 8.75 3.31 3.54
CA SER A 43 8.86 3.28 5.00
C SER A 43 9.15 4.66 5.63
N GLY A 44 9.48 5.66 4.81
CA GLY A 44 9.67 7.05 5.23
C GLY A 44 8.40 7.89 5.09
N SER A 45 7.36 7.38 4.42
CA SER A 45 6.07 8.06 4.32
C SER A 45 5.28 7.92 5.62
N SER A 46 4.58 8.99 6.00
CA SER A 46 3.64 9.02 7.12
C SER A 46 2.19 8.73 6.72
N ALA A 47 1.92 8.59 5.41
CA ALA A 47 0.58 8.40 4.89
C ALA A 47 0.56 7.39 3.73
N ASP A 48 -0.51 6.60 3.67
CA ASP A 48 -0.85 5.77 2.51
C ASP A 48 -1.61 6.61 1.48
N ILE A 49 -1.20 6.53 0.21
CA ILE A 49 -1.78 7.33 -0.87
C ILE A 49 -2.37 6.41 -1.93
N LEU A 50 -3.67 6.59 -2.21
CA LEU A 50 -4.35 5.96 -3.33
C LEU A 50 -4.60 7.00 -4.43
N PHE A 51 -4.15 6.70 -5.65
CA PHE A 51 -4.43 7.57 -6.80
C PHE A 51 -5.94 7.67 -7.06
N GLY A 52 -6.42 8.87 -7.37
CA GLY A 52 -7.83 9.11 -7.64
C GLY A 52 -8.39 8.23 -8.76
N GLU A 53 -7.62 8.03 -9.84
CA GLU A 53 -8.01 7.14 -10.94
C GLU A 53 -8.17 5.67 -10.49
N ALA A 54 -7.32 5.20 -9.57
CA ALA A 54 -7.45 3.85 -9.02
C ALA A 54 -8.72 3.74 -8.17
N TYR A 55 -8.99 4.73 -7.32
CA TYR A 55 -10.22 4.79 -6.54
C TYR A 55 -11.48 4.78 -7.44
N ASP A 56 -11.48 5.56 -8.52
CA ASP A 56 -12.61 5.62 -9.45
C ASP A 56 -12.80 4.28 -10.20
N GLN A 57 -11.70 3.58 -10.56
CA GLN A 57 -11.74 2.25 -11.18
C GLN A 57 -12.23 1.14 -10.24
N MET A 58 -12.02 1.30 -8.94
CA MET A 58 -12.49 0.36 -7.92
C MET A 58 -14.01 0.43 -7.70
N GLN A 59 -14.73 1.39 -8.30
CA GLN A 59 -16.20 1.44 -8.29
C GLN A 59 -16.83 1.07 -6.94
N LEU A 60 -16.33 1.66 -5.84
CA LEU A 60 -16.64 1.27 -4.47
C LEU A 60 -18.08 1.57 -4.01
N GLY A 61 -18.99 1.88 -4.94
CA GLY A 61 -20.39 2.17 -4.68
C GLY A 61 -20.57 3.39 -3.79
N ASP A 62 -21.34 3.24 -2.70
CA ASP A 62 -21.70 4.30 -1.75
C ASP A 62 -20.57 4.64 -0.74
N VAL A 63 -19.37 4.07 -0.89
CA VAL A 63 -18.23 4.43 -0.05
C VAL A 63 -17.80 5.86 -0.39
N SER A 64 -18.29 6.83 0.39
CA SER A 64 -17.95 8.24 0.20
C SER A 64 -16.58 8.57 0.78
N LEU A 65 -15.81 9.39 0.07
CA LEU A 65 -14.60 10.00 0.63
C LEU A 65 -14.98 10.97 1.76
N GLU A 66 -14.34 10.80 2.92
CA GLU A 66 -14.41 11.77 4.01
C GLU A 66 -13.65 13.04 3.62
N LYS A 67 -14.26 14.20 3.87
CA LYS A 67 -13.58 15.48 3.61
C LYS A 67 -12.42 15.65 4.57
N VAL A 68 -11.27 16.00 4.01
CA VAL A 68 -10.08 16.40 4.78
C VAL A 68 -9.60 17.76 4.30
N ASN A 69 -9.07 18.54 5.22
CA ASN A 69 -8.46 19.85 4.94
C ASN A 69 -6.93 19.79 5.03
N THR A 70 -6.37 18.59 5.22
CA THR A 70 -4.93 18.37 5.38
C THR A 70 -4.27 18.22 4.02
N SER A 71 -3.24 19.01 3.74
CA SER A 71 -2.39 18.86 2.56
C SER A 71 -1.26 17.85 2.84
N LEU A 72 -0.87 17.10 1.82
CA LEU A 72 0.29 16.21 1.85
C LEU A 72 1.50 16.95 1.27
N TYR A 73 2.64 16.85 1.96
CA TYR A 73 3.88 17.52 1.58
C TYR A 73 4.91 16.48 1.11
N GLY A 74 5.36 16.60 -0.12
CA GLY A 74 6.42 15.78 -0.69
C GLY A 74 7.81 16.28 -0.29
N PHE A 75 8.81 15.41 -0.36
CA PHE A 75 10.19 15.72 -0.03
C PHE A 75 10.79 16.88 -0.85
N ALA A 76 10.32 17.07 -2.09
CA ALA A 76 10.73 18.17 -2.95
C ALA A 76 9.95 19.48 -2.72
N GLY A 77 9.12 19.54 -1.66
CA GLY A 77 8.26 20.70 -1.37
C GLY A 77 6.96 20.71 -2.19
N GLU A 78 6.66 19.64 -2.91
CA GLU A 78 5.38 19.46 -3.60
C GLU A 78 4.24 19.43 -2.57
N VAL A 79 3.11 20.05 -2.92
CA VAL A 79 1.93 20.08 -2.06
C VAL A 79 0.76 19.49 -2.83
N VAL A 80 0.17 18.43 -2.28
CA VAL A 80 -1.03 17.79 -2.83
C VAL A 80 -2.18 17.96 -1.87
N HIS A 81 -3.32 18.39 -2.40
CA HIS A 81 -4.58 18.43 -1.66
C HIS A 81 -5.37 17.18 -2.01
N PRO A 82 -5.51 16.20 -1.09
CA PRO A 82 -6.24 14.97 -1.39
C PRO A 82 -7.73 15.27 -1.60
N ARG A 83 -8.37 14.50 -2.49
CA ARG A 83 -9.82 14.58 -2.75
C ARG A 83 -10.63 14.24 -1.49
N GLY A 84 -10.07 13.41 -0.62
CA GLY A 84 -10.63 13.00 0.66
C GLY A 84 -9.85 11.83 1.25
N MET A 85 -10.40 11.24 2.30
CA MET A 85 -9.85 10.06 2.99
C MET A 85 -10.86 8.93 2.99
N VAL A 86 -10.39 7.69 3.00
CA VAL A 86 -11.24 6.51 3.09
C VAL A 86 -10.49 5.39 3.82
N SER A 87 -11.20 4.63 4.65
CA SER A 87 -10.68 3.39 5.25
C SER A 87 -11.10 2.20 4.40
N LEU A 88 -10.12 1.48 3.86
CA LEU A 88 -10.35 0.30 3.01
C LEU A 88 -9.62 -0.91 3.60
N PRO A 89 -10.24 -2.10 3.63
CA PRO A 89 -9.56 -3.30 4.07
C PRO A 89 -8.46 -3.67 3.08
N LEU A 90 -7.25 -3.89 3.58
CA LEU A 90 -6.09 -4.33 2.79
C LEU A 90 -5.76 -5.78 3.13
N THR A 91 -5.56 -6.61 2.12
CA THR A 91 -5.09 -8.00 2.26
C THR A 91 -3.88 -8.19 1.37
N MET A 92 -2.77 -8.67 1.94
CA MET A 92 -1.55 -8.97 1.19
C MET A 92 -1.44 -10.48 0.91
N GLY A 93 -0.91 -10.82 -0.26
CA GLY A 93 -0.75 -12.22 -0.71
C GLY A 93 -1.91 -12.71 -1.57
N ARG A 94 -1.82 -13.96 -2.04
CA ARG A 94 -2.87 -14.63 -2.83
C ARG A 94 -3.20 -16.01 -2.25
N GLY A 95 -4.42 -16.48 -2.50
CA GLY A 95 -4.87 -17.82 -2.11
C GLY A 95 -4.88 -18.00 -0.59
N LEU A 96 -4.49 -19.19 -0.12
CA LEU A 96 -4.48 -19.53 1.32
C LEU A 96 -3.45 -18.76 2.15
N LEU A 97 -2.54 -18.02 1.49
CA LEU A 97 -1.52 -17.19 2.13
C LEU A 97 -1.92 -15.71 2.24
N ALA A 98 -3.12 -15.36 1.78
CA ALA A 98 -3.62 -14.00 1.88
C ALA A 98 -3.87 -13.65 3.36
N ARG A 99 -3.27 -12.55 3.83
CA ARG A 99 -3.43 -12.08 5.22
C ARG A 99 -3.95 -10.65 5.26
N PRO A 100 -4.99 -10.36 6.06
CA PRO A 100 -5.43 -9.00 6.28
C PRO A 100 -4.30 -8.21 6.97
N VAL A 101 -4.09 -6.98 6.52
CA VAL A 101 -3.21 -6.00 7.15
C VAL A 101 -4.09 -5.11 8.01
N CYS A 102 -3.73 -4.99 9.30
CA CYS A 102 -4.45 -4.19 10.28
C CYS A 102 -4.09 -2.71 10.18
#